data_AF-A0A351GJP5-F1
#
_entry.id   AF-A0A351GJP5-F1
#
_cell.length_a   1.000
_cell.length_b   1.000
_cell.length_c   1.000
_cell.angle_alpha   90.00
_cell.angle_beta   90.00
_cell.angle_gamma   90.00
#
_symmetry.space_group_name_H-M   'P 1'
#
loop_
_entity.id
_entity.type
_entity.pdbx_description
1 polymer ?
#
loop_
_entity_poly.entity_id
_entity_poly.type
_entity_poly.pdbx_seq_one_letter_code
_entity_poly.pdbx_strand_id
1 'polypeptide(L)'
;YYETNPSAEIVTQQTVDGSYNKGYLQSLGGSKVKIDLDDLSQFIERGEQIVINEASIVFSTDESTVDKEKYPLPPSLLLSIPALDAMGNPTKNSQGFADFGSSWYGGVRLDGSSEYKFRFTRYLQELITEYNASGKNDFHGFFLSVPTASPIRPDRAVLNTDVTAKEVKVYISYTKLN
;
A
#
# COMPACT_ATOMS: atom_id res chain seq x y z
N TYR A 1 -17.52 -3.01 20.19
CA TYR A 1 -16.74 -4.14 20.70
C TYR A 1 -15.28 -3.82 20.39
N TYR A 2 -14.45 -3.61 21.42
CA TYR A 2 -13.01 -3.42 21.23
C TYR A 2 -12.35 -4.79 21.38
N GLU A 3 -11.52 -5.18 20.43
CA GLU A 3 -10.76 -6.43 20.54
C GLU A 3 -9.71 -6.24 21.64
N THR A 4 -9.87 -6.95 22.75
CA THR A 4 -8.92 -6.91 23.87
C THR A 4 -7.73 -7.85 23.66
N ASN A 5 -7.88 -8.85 22.79
CA ASN A 5 -6.84 -9.82 22.44
C ASN A 5 -6.76 -9.94 20.91
N PRO A 6 -5.73 -9.39 20.25
CA PRO A 6 -5.54 -9.55 18.81
C PRO A 6 -5.30 -11.01 18.43
N SER A 7 -5.60 -11.37 17.19
CA SER A 7 -5.35 -12.73 16.68
C SER A 7 -3.86 -13.07 16.66
N ALA A 8 -3.52 -14.36 16.75
CA ALA A 8 -2.14 -14.81 16.79
C ALA A 8 -1.34 -14.39 15.54
N GLU A 9 -2.00 -14.33 14.39
CA GLU A 9 -1.43 -13.89 13.12
C GLU A 9 -1.07 -12.40 13.15
N ILE A 10 -1.94 -11.55 13.71
CA ILE A 10 -1.67 -10.11 13.87
C ILE A 10 -0.52 -9.89 14.84
N VAL A 11 -0.49 -10.61 15.97
CA VAL A 11 0.62 -10.53 16.94
C VAL A 11 1.94 -10.96 16.30
N THR A 12 1.92 -12.04 15.52
CA THR A 12 3.12 -12.50 14.80
C THR A 12 3.62 -11.44 13.83
N GLN A 13 2.73 -10.88 13.00
CA GLN A 13 3.08 -9.83 12.05
C GLN A 13 3.56 -8.53 12.72
N GLN A 14 3.15 -8.24 13.96
CA GLN A 14 3.61 -7.08 14.73
C GLN A 14 4.95 -7.29 15.43
N THR A 15 5.35 -8.54 15.69
CA THR A 15 6.51 -8.87 16.53
C THR A 15 7.67 -9.48 15.76
N VAL A 16 7.39 -10.11 14.62
CA VAL A 16 8.38 -10.79 13.79
C VAL A 16 8.51 -10.05 12.47
N ASP A 17 9.72 -9.60 12.16
CA ASP A 17 10.03 -9.04 10.85
C ASP A 17 10.09 -10.16 9.80
N GLY A 18 9.43 -9.96 8.67
CA GLY A 18 9.44 -10.94 7.58
C GLY A 18 8.44 -10.63 6.47
N SER A 19 8.52 -11.42 5.40
CA SER A 19 7.54 -11.41 4.31
C SER A 19 6.44 -12.45 4.59
N TYR A 20 5.19 -12.06 4.36
CA TYR A 20 4.02 -12.90 4.66
C TYR A 20 3.17 -13.08 3.40
N ASN A 21 2.61 -14.29 3.22
CA ASN A 21 1.67 -14.57 2.12
C ASN A 21 0.29 -13.95 2.35
N LYS A 22 -0.03 -13.58 3.59
CA LYS A 22 -1.21 -12.82 3.96
C LYS A 22 -0.82 -11.62 4.79
N GLY A 23 -1.25 -10.43 4.38
CA GLY A 23 -1.03 -9.19 5.10
C GLY A 23 -2.26 -8.81 5.91
N TYR A 24 -2.18 -8.86 7.23
CA TYR A 24 -3.28 -8.43 8.10
C TYR A 24 -3.20 -6.92 8.30
N LEU A 25 -4.32 -6.24 8.08
CA LEU A 25 -4.50 -4.82 8.35
C LEU A 25 -5.66 -4.63 9.31
N GLN A 26 -5.47 -3.81 10.34
CA GLN A 26 -6.52 -3.49 11.29
C GLN A 26 -6.37 -2.08 11.86
N SER A 27 -7.51 -1.40 12.05
CA SER A 27 -7.57 -0.09 12.71
C SER A 27 -7.32 -0.18 14.23
N LEU A 28 -7.30 0.96 14.94
CA LEU A 28 -7.32 1.02 16.42
C LEU A 28 -6.25 0.19 17.15
N GLY A 29 -4.97 0.44 16.85
CA GLY A 29 -3.84 -0.26 17.46
C GLY A 29 -3.50 -1.60 16.78
N GLY A 30 -4.18 -1.92 15.68
CA GLY A 30 -3.90 -3.07 14.82
C GLY A 30 -2.63 -2.92 13.97
N SER A 31 -2.48 -3.81 13.00
CA SER A 31 -1.31 -3.92 12.14
C SER A 31 -1.36 -3.00 10.91
N LYS A 32 -0.17 -2.55 10.50
CA LYS A 32 0.10 -1.89 9.22
C LYS A 32 1.07 -2.76 8.44
N VAL A 33 1.04 -2.68 7.11
CA VAL A 33 1.89 -3.51 6.25
C VAL A 33 2.79 -2.62 5.41
N LYS A 34 4.08 -2.98 5.32
CA LYS A 34 4.99 -2.49 4.28
C LYS A 34 4.86 -3.37 3.05
N ILE A 35 4.70 -2.73 1.90
CA ILE A 35 4.65 -3.36 0.59
C ILE A 35 5.94 -3.00 -0.13
N ASP A 36 6.81 -3.98 -0.27
CA ASP A 36 8.04 -3.89 -1.07
C ASP A 36 7.73 -4.32 -2.52
N LEU A 37 8.22 -3.53 -3.49
CA LEU A 37 7.96 -3.72 -4.92
C LEU A 37 9.29 -3.64 -5.69
N ASP A 38 10.11 -4.68 -5.58
CA ASP A 38 11.45 -4.72 -6.17
C ASP A 38 11.42 -4.49 -7.69
N ASP A 39 10.42 -5.05 -8.38
CA ASP A 39 10.24 -4.87 -9.83
C ASP A 39 10.00 -3.39 -10.21
N LEU A 40 9.35 -2.62 -9.34
CA LEU A 40 9.12 -1.19 -9.57
C LEU A 40 10.41 -0.39 -9.37
N SER A 41 11.22 -0.77 -8.38
CA SER A 41 12.57 -0.23 -8.17
C SER A 41 13.43 -0.43 -9.42
N GLN A 42 13.47 -1.66 -9.93
CA GLN A 42 14.21 -1.99 -11.15
C GLN A 42 13.67 -1.26 -12.38
N PHE A 43 12.36 -1.03 -12.47
CA PHE A 43 11.75 -0.26 -13.55
C PHE A 43 12.25 1.20 -13.56
N ILE A 44 12.33 1.84 -12.39
CA ILE A 44 12.87 3.20 -12.24
C ILE A 44 14.35 3.23 -12.64
N GLU A 45 15.12 2.24 -12.18
CA GLU A 45 16.57 2.16 -12.40
C GLU A 45 16.99 1.97 -13.86
N ARG A 46 16.06 1.62 -14.76
CA ARG A 46 16.32 1.56 -16.20
C ARG A 46 16.79 2.90 -16.78
N GLY A 47 16.48 4.02 -16.12
CA GLY A 47 16.95 5.34 -16.52
C GLY A 47 16.44 5.80 -17.89
N GLU A 48 15.31 5.25 -18.32
CA GLU A 48 14.72 5.62 -19.61
C GLU A 48 14.03 6.99 -19.51
N GLN A 49 14.10 7.76 -20.59
CA GLN A 49 13.28 8.96 -20.73
C GLN A 49 11.86 8.54 -21.10
N ILE A 50 10.99 8.48 -20.09
CA ILE A 50 9.60 8.07 -20.25
C ILE A 50 8.63 9.05 -19.57
N VAL A 51 7.44 9.13 -20.14
CA VAL A 51 6.30 9.87 -19.56
C VAL A 51 5.27 8.85 -19.11
N ILE A 52 4.91 8.88 -17.83
CA ILE A 52 3.91 7.99 -17.24
C ILE A 52 2.51 8.54 -17.52
N ASN A 53 1.70 7.76 -18.23
CA ASN A 53 0.31 8.09 -18.54
C ASN A 53 -0.62 7.70 -17.39
N GLU A 54 -0.47 6.47 -16.87
CA GLU A 54 -1.20 5.99 -15.70
C GLU A 54 -0.33 5.00 -14.94
N ALA A 55 -0.28 5.12 -13.61
CA ALA A 55 0.25 4.10 -12.73
C ALA A 55 -0.74 3.79 -11.61
N SER A 56 -1.03 2.51 -11.40
CA SER A 56 -1.94 2.07 -10.35
C SER A 56 -1.54 0.73 -9.76
N ILE A 57 -1.88 0.54 -8.49
CA ILE A 57 -1.66 -0.69 -7.75
C ILE A 57 -3.01 -1.19 -7.22
N VAL A 58 -3.22 -2.50 -7.31
CA VAL A 58 -4.44 -3.17 -6.87
C VAL A 58 -4.08 -4.21 -5.82
N PHE A 59 -4.76 -4.13 -4.68
CA PHE A 59 -4.66 -5.11 -3.61
C PHE A 59 -5.97 -5.88 -3.50
N SER A 60 -5.91 -7.21 -3.57
CA SER A 60 -7.06 -8.07 -3.35
C SER A 60 -7.13 -8.52 -1.88
N THR A 61 -8.34 -8.67 -1.34
CA THR A 61 -8.56 -9.20 0.01
C THR A 61 -9.17 -10.60 -0.01
N ASP A 62 -8.81 -11.39 1.00
CA ASP A 62 -9.37 -12.72 1.26
C ASP A 62 -10.73 -12.60 1.96
N GLU A 63 -11.80 -12.54 1.17
CA GLU A 63 -13.17 -12.43 1.72
C GLU A 63 -13.57 -13.61 2.61
N SER A 64 -12.92 -14.78 2.47
CA SER A 64 -13.23 -15.95 3.30
C SER A 64 -12.88 -15.75 4.78
N THR A 65 -12.03 -14.77 5.07
CA THR A 65 -11.55 -14.45 6.42
C THR A 65 -12.33 -13.30 7.09
N VAL A 66 -13.30 -12.71 6.38
CA VAL A 66 -14.01 -11.51 6.83
C VAL A 66 -15.20 -11.87 7.72
N ASP A 67 -15.14 -11.47 8.99
CA ASP A 67 -16.29 -11.46 9.89
C ASP A 67 -17.08 -10.15 9.68
N LYS A 68 -18.14 -10.20 8.86
CA LYS A 68 -18.93 -9.01 8.49
C LYS A 68 -19.60 -8.32 9.67
N GLU A 69 -19.82 -9.02 10.79
CA GLU A 69 -20.50 -8.44 11.96
C GLU A 69 -19.51 -7.83 12.96
N LYS A 70 -18.32 -8.43 13.12
CA LYS A 70 -17.32 -7.95 14.08
C LYS A 70 -16.22 -7.10 13.47
N TYR A 71 -15.75 -7.48 12.28
CA TYR A 71 -14.59 -6.91 11.61
C TYR A 71 -14.89 -6.76 10.11
N PRO A 72 -15.80 -5.85 9.72
CA PRO A 72 -16.14 -5.65 8.32
C PRO A 72 -14.94 -5.15 7.53
N LEU A 73 -14.95 -5.42 6.22
CA LEU A 73 -13.97 -4.85 5.29
C LEU A 73 -14.05 -3.33 5.32
N PRO A 74 -12.90 -2.64 5.41
CA PRO A 74 -12.88 -1.19 5.44
C PRO A 74 -13.38 -0.62 4.10
N PRO A 75 -14.16 0.47 4.10
CA PRO A 75 -14.65 1.08 2.85
C PRO A 75 -13.52 1.66 1.99
N SER A 76 -12.41 2.03 2.61
CA SER A 76 -11.20 2.49 1.94
C SER A 76 -9.95 2.10 2.74
N LEU A 77 -8.81 2.06 2.06
CA LEU A 77 -7.49 1.86 2.65
C LEU A 77 -6.63 3.11 2.45
N LEU A 78 -5.55 3.24 3.22
CA LEU A 78 -4.58 4.32 3.10
C LEU A 78 -3.25 3.79 2.60
N LEU A 79 -2.82 4.24 1.42
CA LEU A 79 -1.48 4.01 0.90
C LEU A 79 -0.64 5.28 1.15
N SER A 80 0.54 5.11 1.74
CA SER A 80 1.44 6.21 2.10
C SER A 80 2.88 5.92 1.67
N ILE A 81 3.60 6.99 1.38
CA ILE A 81 5.00 6.99 1.02
C ILE A 81 5.83 6.95 2.31
N PRO A 82 6.66 5.92 2.50
CA PRO A 82 7.48 5.79 3.69
C PRO A 82 8.55 6.87 3.71
N ALA A 83 8.61 7.63 4.81
CA ALA A 83 9.75 8.50 5.10
C ALA A 83 10.68 7.75 6.06
N LEU A 84 11.89 7.42 5.62
CA LEU A 84 12.84 6.65 6.42
C LEU A 84 13.87 7.56 7.09
N ASP A 85 14.33 7.18 8.28
CA ASP A 85 15.49 7.81 8.93
C ASP A 85 16.82 7.30 8.33
N ALA A 86 17.94 7.79 8.84
CA ALA A 86 19.28 7.40 8.38
C ALA A 86 19.60 5.91 8.61
N MET A 87 18.82 5.22 9.45
CA MET A 87 18.94 3.79 9.73
C MET A 87 17.92 2.96 8.92
N GLY A 88 17.11 3.59 8.06
CA GLY A 88 16.08 2.93 7.26
C GLY A 88 14.77 2.69 8.02
N ASN A 89 14.59 3.26 9.21
CA ASN A 89 13.37 3.05 9.99
C ASN A 89 12.27 4.02 9.57
N PRO A 90 10.99 3.60 9.58
CA PRO A 90 9.86 4.47 9.31
C PRO A 90 9.78 5.65 10.30
N THR A 91 9.59 6.85 9.78
CA THR A 91 9.41 8.07 10.57
C THR A 91 7.96 8.55 10.52
N LYS A 92 7.62 9.43 11.47
CA LYS A 92 6.32 10.14 11.51
C LYS A 92 6.06 11.04 10.30
N ASN A 93 7.06 11.26 9.45
CA ASN A 93 6.98 12.12 8.28
C ASN A 93 6.48 11.37 7.03
N SER A 94 6.05 10.10 7.15
CA SER A 94 5.47 9.35 6.03
C SER A 94 4.24 10.10 5.50
N GLN A 95 4.14 10.27 4.19
CA GLN A 95 3.19 11.18 3.56
C GLN A 95 2.13 10.42 2.74
N GLY A 96 0.91 10.96 2.67
CA GLY A 96 -0.03 10.55 1.63
C GLY A 96 0.39 11.12 0.26
N PHE A 97 -0.13 10.56 -0.83
CA PHE A 97 0.18 11.09 -2.15
C PHE A 97 -0.47 12.47 -2.35
N ALA A 98 0.28 13.41 -2.93
CA ALA A 98 -0.18 14.76 -3.25
C ALA A 98 -1.26 14.80 -4.36
N ASP A 99 -1.50 13.68 -5.04
CA ASP A 99 -2.50 13.57 -6.13
C ASP A 99 -3.95 13.47 -5.62
N PHE A 100 -4.16 13.31 -4.32
CA PHE A 100 -5.48 13.12 -3.74
C PHE A 100 -6.14 14.46 -3.36
N GLY A 101 -6.79 15.10 -4.32
CA GLY A 101 -7.75 16.18 -4.05
C GLY A 101 -8.97 15.66 -3.26
N SER A 102 -9.29 16.35 -2.16
CA SER A 102 -10.51 16.44 -1.32
C SER A 102 -11.48 15.27 -1.09
N SER A 103 -11.40 14.11 -1.75
CA SER A 103 -12.09 12.87 -1.36
C SER A 103 -11.10 11.84 -0.80
N TRP A 104 -10.28 12.31 0.16
CA TRP A 104 -9.62 11.58 1.23
C TRP A 104 -9.09 10.17 0.90
N TYR A 105 -7.89 10.18 0.30
CA TYR A 105 -6.96 9.05 0.13
C TYR A 105 -7.50 7.93 -0.76
N GLY A 106 -6.74 7.55 -1.81
CA GLY A 106 -7.16 6.52 -2.78
C GLY A 106 -7.45 5.15 -2.17
N GLY A 107 -7.67 4.12 -3.01
CA GLY A 107 -7.99 2.79 -2.50
C GLY A 107 -9.41 2.71 -1.95
N VAL A 108 -10.37 3.30 -2.64
CA VAL A 108 -11.78 2.95 -2.47
C VAL A 108 -11.93 1.51 -2.95
N ARG A 109 -12.68 0.71 -2.18
CA ARG A 109 -13.01 -0.66 -2.60
C ARG A 109 -13.76 -0.60 -3.93
N LEU A 110 -13.36 -1.39 -4.93
CA LEU A 110 -14.08 -1.42 -6.20
C LEU A 110 -15.45 -2.08 -5.99
N ASP A 111 -16.51 -1.50 -6.57
CA ASP A 111 -17.89 -1.93 -6.35
C ASP A 111 -18.07 -3.43 -6.64
N GLY A 112 -18.66 -4.14 -5.67
CA GLY A 112 -18.91 -5.58 -5.79
C GLY A 112 -17.66 -6.47 -5.75
N SER A 113 -16.49 -5.92 -5.37
CA SER A 113 -15.25 -6.68 -5.27
C SER A 113 -14.59 -6.57 -3.89
N SER A 114 -13.60 -7.45 -3.68
CA SER A 114 -12.69 -7.46 -2.54
C SER A 114 -11.40 -6.67 -2.79
N GLU A 115 -11.38 -5.81 -3.82
CA GLU A 115 -10.17 -5.17 -4.33
C GLU A 115 -10.12 -3.67 -4.03
N TYR A 116 -8.92 -3.17 -3.76
CA TYR A 116 -8.63 -1.76 -3.51
C TYR A 116 -7.63 -1.24 -4.54
N LYS A 117 -8.01 -0.21 -5.31
CA LYS A 117 -7.16 0.39 -6.35
C LYS A 117 -6.62 1.75 -5.91
N PHE A 118 -5.31 1.91 -5.98
CA PHE A 118 -4.62 3.18 -5.76
C PHE A 118 -3.97 3.66 -7.04
N ARG A 119 -4.04 4.97 -7.30
CA ARG A 119 -3.27 5.61 -8.36
C ARG A 119 -2.07 6.32 -7.76
N PHE A 120 -0.93 6.23 -8.41
CA PHE A 120 0.33 6.85 -7.99
C PHE A 120 1.13 7.43 -9.16
N THR A 121 0.43 7.78 -10.24
CA THR A 121 1.01 8.29 -11.50
C THR A 121 2.04 9.39 -11.29
N ARG A 122 1.70 10.47 -10.57
CA ARG A 122 2.62 11.59 -10.35
C ARG A 122 3.83 11.20 -9.51
N TYR A 123 3.64 10.37 -8.50
CA TYR A 123 4.74 9.92 -7.66
C TYR A 123 5.73 9.06 -8.46
N LEU A 124 5.25 8.16 -9.31
CA LEU A 124 6.13 7.40 -10.19
C LEU A 124 6.87 8.32 -11.19
N GLN A 125 6.18 9.31 -11.75
CA GLN A 125 6.81 10.29 -12.65
C GLN A 125 7.91 11.10 -11.95
N GLU A 126 7.68 11.51 -10.70
CA GLU A 126 8.66 12.20 -9.85
C GLU A 126 9.90 11.34 -9.63
N LEU A 127 9.72 10.09 -9.17
CA LEU A 127 10.82 9.15 -8.95
C LEU A 127 11.68 8.92 -10.20
N ILE A 128 11.06 8.75 -11.37
CA ILE A 128 11.79 8.58 -12.63
C ILE A 128 12.57 9.85 -12.99
N THR A 129 11.96 11.02 -12.80
CA THR A 129 12.60 12.30 -13.11
C THR A 129 13.80 12.55 -12.20
N GLU A 130 13.65 12.27 -10.90
CA GLU A 130 14.72 12.38 -9.91
C GLU A 130 15.85 11.39 -10.16
N TYR A 131 15.51 10.14 -10.49
CA TYR A 131 16.51 9.13 -10.87
C TYR A 131 17.29 9.55 -12.11
N ASN A 132 16.61 10.02 -13.16
CA ASN A 132 17.27 10.50 -14.38
C ASN A 132 18.15 11.74 -14.15
N ALA A 133 17.83 12.57 -13.16
CA ALA A 133 18.61 13.77 -12.81
C ALA A 133 19.79 13.48 -11.88
N SER A 134 19.64 12.53 -10.94
CA SER A 134 20.60 12.31 -9.85
C SER A 134 21.32 10.95 -9.88
N GLY A 135 20.76 9.97 -10.59
CA GLY A 135 21.17 8.57 -10.54
C GLY A 135 20.78 7.83 -9.26
N LYS A 136 20.01 8.46 -8.36
CA LYS A 136 19.61 7.90 -7.07
C LYS A 136 18.16 7.46 -7.11
N ASN A 137 17.90 6.21 -6.71
CA ASN A 137 16.55 5.67 -6.59
C ASN A 137 16.08 5.79 -5.14
N ASP A 138 15.13 6.70 -4.89
CA ASP A 138 14.54 6.98 -3.58
C ASP A 138 13.16 6.29 -3.38
N PHE A 139 12.90 5.23 -4.14
CA PHE A 139 11.74 4.38 -3.93
C PHE A 139 11.98 3.39 -2.79
N HIS A 140 11.10 3.42 -1.78
CA HIS A 140 11.22 2.61 -0.56
C HIS A 140 9.98 1.74 -0.28
N GLY A 141 9.19 1.46 -1.32
CA GLY A 141 7.91 0.76 -1.20
C GLY A 141 6.79 1.67 -0.71
N PHE A 142 5.74 1.05 -0.15
CA PHE A 142 4.58 1.75 0.39
C PHE A 142 4.19 1.23 1.77
N PHE A 143 3.57 2.07 2.60
CA PHE A 143 2.81 1.60 3.76
C PHE A 143 1.32 1.61 3.48
N LEU A 144 0.68 0.48 3.77
CA LEU A 144 -0.76 0.28 3.66
C LEU A 144 -1.37 0.17 5.06
N SER A 145 -2.46 0.89 5.30
CA SER A 145 -3.15 0.90 6.59
C SER A 145 -4.65 1.15 6.47
N VAL A 146 -5.41 0.82 7.51
CA VAL A 146 -6.84 1.14 7.57
C VAL A 146 -7.02 2.56 8.16
N PRO A 147 -7.78 3.46 7.50
CA PRO A 147 -8.06 4.78 8.05
C PRO A 147 -8.88 4.66 9.34
N THR A 148 -8.64 5.57 10.29
CA THR A 148 -9.51 5.73 11.46
C THR A 148 -10.79 6.45 11.01
N ALA A 149 -11.89 5.71 10.84
CA ALA A 149 -13.18 6.25 10.44
C ALA A 149 -13.94 6.91 11.61
N SER A 150 -14.93 7.76 11.27
CA SER A 150 -15.99 8.22 12.16
C SER A 150 -17.33 7.68 11.64
N PRO A 151 -18.08 6.86 12.41
CA PRO A 151 -17.77 6.39 13.75
C PRO A 151 -16.55 5.46 13.76
N ILE A 152 -15.87 5.42 14.90
CA ILE A 152 -14.72 4.53 15.12
C ILE A 152 -15.17 3.07 14.97
N ARG A 153 -14.56 2.34 14.02
CA ARG A 153 -14.83 0.92 13.76
C ARG A 153 -13.54 0.10 13.75
N PRO A 154 -13.56 -1.14 14.26
CA PRO A 154 -12.43 -2.06 14.19
C PRO A 154 -12.39 -2.74 12.80
N ASP A 155 -12.38 -1.98 11.72
CA ASP A 155 -12.36 -2.54 10.37
C ASP A 155 -11.06 -3.34 10.15
N ARG A 156 -11.17 -4.49 9.46
CA ARG A 156 -10.06 -5.40 9.20
C ARG A 156 -10.05 -5.79 7.73
N ALA A 157 -8.86 -5.85 7.15
CA ALA A 157 -8.62 -6.41 5.83
C ALA A 157 -7.50 -7.44 5.92
N VAL A 158 -7.71 -8.62 5.33
CA VAL A 158 -6.65 -9.61 5.12
C VAL A 158 -6.30 -9.54 3.64
N LEU A 159 -5.13 -9.02 3.35
CA LEU A 159 -4.60 -8.87 2.01
C LEU A 159 -3.99 -10.18 1.53
N ASN A 160 -4.23 -10.47 0.28
CA ASN A 160 -3.55 -11.49 -0.48
C ASN A 160 -2.20 -10.94 -0.96
N THR A 161 -1.11 -11.36 -0.31
CA THR A 161 0.26 -10.86 -0.56
C THR A 161 1.21 -11.96 -1.01
N ASP A 162 0.68 -13.09 -1.47
CA ASP A 162 1.49 -14.17 -2.01
C ASP A 162 2.18 -13.71 -3.31
N VAL A 163 3.49 -13.56 -3.23
CA VAL A 163 4.37 -13.15 -4.33
C VAL A 163 4.35 -14.19 -5.45
N THR A 164 4.23 -15.47 -5.11
CA THR A 164 4.17 -16.59 -6.08
C THR A 164 2.87 -16.56 -6.86
N ALA A 165 1.77 -16.25 -6.19
CA ALA A 165 0.44 -16.14 -6.80
C ALA A 165 0.22 -14.77 -7.52
N LYS A 166 1.15 -13.82 -7.38
CA LYS A 166 1.11 -12.48 -8.01
C LYS A 166 -0.18 -11.72 -7.71
N GLU A 167 -0.61 -11.78 -6.46
CA GLU A 167 -1.91 -11.23 -6.05
C GLU A 167 -1.88 -9.70 -5.88
N VAL A 168 -0.71 -9.12 -5.61
CA VAL A 168 -0.49 -7.67 -5.69
C VAL A 168 -0.15 -7.30 -7.13
N LYS A 169 -0.98 -6.46 -7.75
CA LYS A 169 -0.87 -6.13 -9.18
C LYS A 169 -0.54 -4.66 -9.37
N VAL A 170 0.51 -4.38 -10.13
CA VAL A 170 0.91 -3.03 -10.54
C VAL A 170 0.69 -2.87 -12.05
N TYR A 171 -0.05 -1.83 -12.43
CA TYR A 171 -0.33 -1.48 -13.82
C TYR A 171 0.32 -0.14 -14.14
N ILE A 172 1.16 -0.11 -15.17
CA ILE A 172 1.85 1.09 -15.63
C ILE A 172 1.65 1.22 -17.14
N SER A 173 1.17 2.38 -17.57
CA SER A 173 1.11 2.80 -18.96
C SER A 173 2.03 4.00 -19.13
N TYR A 174 2.91 3.96 -20.12
CA TYR A 174 3.91 5.01 -20.34
C TYR A 174 4.23 5.16 -21.83
N THR A 175 4.78 6.33 -22.16
CA THR A 175 5.28 6.67 -23.49
C THR A 175 6.79 6.84 -23.42
N LYS A 176 7.52 6.16 -24.30
CA LYS A 176 8.97 6.32 -24.41
C LYS A 176 9.32 7.52 -25.28
N LEU A 177 10.19 8.38 -24.79
CA LEU A 177 10.73 9.52 -25.55
C LEU A 177 11.98 9.02 -26.29
N ASN A 178 11.99 9.21 -27.62
CA ASN A 178 13.11 8.87 -28.50
C ASN A 178 14.03 10.08 -28.68
#